data_AF-A0A031LU97-F1
#
_entry.id   AF-A0A031LU97-F1
#
_cell.length_a   1.000
_cell.length_b   1.000
_cell.length_c   1.000
_cell.angle_alpha   90.00
_cell.angle_beta   90.00
_cell.angle_gamma   90.00
#
_symmetry.space_group_name_H-M   'P 1'
#
loop_
_entity.id
_entity.type
_entity.pdbx_description
1 polymer ?
#
loop_
_entity_poly.entity_id
_entity_poly.type
_entity_poly.pdbx_seq_one_letter_code
_entity_poly.pdbx_strand_id
1 'polypeptide(L)'
;MEIMVKSADEGKLVARLKSGDGGIYGALLEEMWALEASGIPFEIVPGITAAIAAASVLPSELTIPKISQSVIITRASLRVPMKGSLRDYAHHVKEGATMVIYTGVHIIEKVIDQLREGGLDDSVPVAVVYRATWTNQKIVKGTIGDIVQKVKKEKIYRDSVIIVGISANPDIVKNEVRSSVYDPSHNHSYRPWKVKEDD
;
A
#
# COMPACT_ATOMS: atom_id res chain seq x y z
N MET A 1 -11.49 -19.16 -15.63
CA MET A 1 -12.90 -18.75 -15.51
C MET A 1 -13.84 -19.91 -15.73
N GLU A 2 -13.72 -20.59 -16.88
CA GLU A 2 -14.54 -21.75 -17.28
C GLU A 2 -14.73 -22.80 -16.18
N ILE A 3 -13.69 -23.13 -15.42
CA ILE A 3 -13.81 -24.11 -14.33
C ILE A 3 -14.73 -23.67 -13.19
N MET A 4 -14.78 -22.37 -12.88
CA MET A 4 -15.68 -21.84 -11.85
C MET A 4 -17.12 -21.89 -12.33
N VAL A 5 -17.34 -21.47 -13.59
CA VAL A 5 -18.67 -21.51 -14.23
C VAL A 5 -19.20 -22.94 -14.30
N LYS A 6 -18.43 -23.84 -14.89
CA LYS A 6 -18.78 -25.26 -14.99
C LYS A 6 -19.07 -25.89 -13.63
N SER A 7 -18.25 -25.59 -12.60
CA SER A 7 -18.46 -26.17 -11.27
C SER A 7 -19.73 -25.63 -10.60
N ALA A 8 -20.05 -24.36 -10.80
CA ALA A 8 -21.29 -23.76 -10.30
C ALA A 8 -22.53 -24.33 -11.01
N ASP A 9 -22.47 -24.53 -12.33
CA ASP A 9 -23.54 -25.18 -13.11
C ASP A 9 -23.78 -26.64 -12.70
N GLU A 10 -22.73 -27.32 -12.22
CA GLU A 10 -22.80 -28.65 -11.59
C GLU A 10 -23.38 -28.61 -10.16
N GLY A 11 -23.80 -27.44 -9.66
CA GLY A 11 -24.38 -27.26 -8.32
C GLY A 11 -23.37 -27.26 -7.18
N LYS A 12 -22.07 -27.09 -7.46
CA LYS A 12 -21.02 -27.07 -6.42
C LYS A 12 -20.89 -25.69 -5.79
N LEU A 13 -20.48 -25.68 -4.52
CA LEU A 13 -19.98 -24.48 -3.85
C LEU A 13 -18.54 -24.21 -4.30
N VAL A 14 -18.30 -23.09 -4.97
CA VAL A 14 -16.99 -22.73 -5.55
C VAL A 14 -16.37 -21.58 -4.76
N ALA A 15 -15.13 -21.76 -4.32
CA ALA A 15 -14.34 -20.71 -3.68
C ALA A 15 -13.13 -20.34 -4.55
N ARG A 16 -12.97 -19.04 -4.83
CA ARG A 16 -11.79 -18.48 -5.49
C ARG A 16 -10.90 -17.79 -4.45
N LEU A 17 -9.88 -18.50 -3.98
CA LEU A 17 -8.91 -17.94 -3.04
C LEU A 17 -7.95 -16.99 -3.75
N LYS A 18 -7.81 -15.78 -3.20
CA LYS A 18 -6.97 -14.70 -3.71
C LYS A 18 -6.08 -14.17 -2.59
N SER A 19 -4.86 -13.79 -2.94
CA SER A 19 -3.94 -13.16 -2.00
C SER A 19 -4.36 -11.72 -1.70
N GLY A 20 -4.30 -11.33 -0.42
CA GLY A 20 -4.61 -9.97 -0.01
C GLY A 20 -6.09 -9.65 -0.21
N ASP A 21 -6.38 -8.56 -0.91
CA ASP A 21 -7.75 -8.15 -1.23
C ASP A 21 -7.95 -8.09 -2.75
N GLY A 22 -9.07 -8.62 -3.23
CA GLY A 22 -9.37 -8.70 -4.67
C GLY A 22 -9.49 -7.32 -5.36
N GLY A 23 -9.80 -6.27 -4.60
CA GLY A 23 -9.92 -4.90 -5.09
C GLY A 23 -8.58 -4.26 -5.46
N ILE A 24 -7.44 -4.83 -5.08
CA ILE A 24 -6.11 -4.28 -5.38
C ILE A 24 -5.31 -5.24 -6.26
N TYR A 25 -5.20 -4.92 -7.56
CA TYR A 25 -4.47 -5.70 -8.56
C TYR A 25 -4.88 -7.19 -8.65
N GLY A 26 -6.08 -7.53 -8.18
CA GLY A 26 -6.57 -8.90 -8.11
C GLY A 26 -7.26 -9.40 -9.38
N ALA A 27 -7.46 -8.57 -10.41
CA ALA A 27 -8.29 -8.90 -11.58
C ALA A 27 -9.74 -9.31 -11.22
N LEU A 28 -10.27 -8.76 -10.12
CA LEU A 28 -11.61 -9.09 -9.62
C LEU A 28 -12.72 -8.77 -10.63
N LEU A 29 -12.61 -7.66 -11.37
CA LEU A 29 -13.63 -7.27 -12.36
C LEU A 29 -13.79 -8.30 -13.49
N GLU A 30 -12.69 -8.83 -14.01
CA GLU A 30 -12.73 -9.89 -15.03
C GLU A 30 -13.42 -11.14 -14.51
N GLU A 31 -13.25 -11.43 -13.22
CA GLU A 31 -13.91 -12.56 -12.58
C GLU A 31 -15.40 -12.33 -12.38
N MET A 32 -15.79 -11.15 -11.90
CA MET A 32 -17.19 -10.77 -11.70
C MET A 32 -17.98 -10.78 -13.01
N TRP A 33 -17.48 -10.10 -14.04
CA TRP A 33 -18.21 -9.97 -15.31
C TRP A 33 -18.47 -11.32 -15.98
N ALA A 34 -17.56 -12.27 -15.85
CA ALA A 34 -17.76 -13.60 -16.40
C ALA A 34 -18.78 -14.44 -15.63
N LEU A 35 -18.86 -14.28 -14.30
CA LEU A 35 -19.87 -14.92 -13.47
C LEU A 35 -21.25 -14.28 -13.71
N GLU A 36 -21.32 -12.95 -13.80
CA GLU A 36 -22.53 -12.20 -14.15
C GLU A 36 -23.07 -12.62 -15.52
N ALA A 37 -22.20 -12.69 -16.53
CA ALA A 37 -22.58 -13.13 -17.89
C ALA A 37 -23.09 -14.57 -17.93
N SER A 38 -22.70 -15.40 -16.95
CA SER A 38 -23.14 -16.79 -16.82
C SER A 38 -24.33 -16.95 -15.86
N GLY A 39 -24.87 -15.87 -15.30
CA GLY A 39 -25.99 -15.92 -14.35
C GLY A 39 -25.63 -16.56 -13.00
N ILE A 40 -24.34 -16.62 -12.65
CA ILE A 40 -23.86 -17.26 -11.42
C ILE A 40 -23.79 -16.23 -10.29
N PRO A 41 -24.53 -16.42 -9.18
CA PRO A 41 -24.43 -15.55 -8.01
C PRO A 41 -23.06 -15.72 -7.33
N PHE A 42 -22.53 -14.63 -6.80
CA PHE A 42 -21.27 -14.63 -6.06
C PHE A 42 -21.29 -13.62 -4.91
N GLU A 43 -20.37 -13.79 -3.97
CA GLU A 43 -20.10 -12.87 -2.88
C GLU A 43 -18.61 -12.50 -2.88
N ILE A 44 -18.31 -11.24 -2.58
CA ILE A 44 -16.93 -10.76 -2.40
C ILE A 44 -16.63 -10.71 -0.90
N VAL A 45 -15.70 -11.55 -0.46
CA VAL A 45 -15.21 -11.53 0.92
C VAL A 45 -13.95 -10.65 0.98
N PRO A 46 -13.94 -9.56 1.78
CA PRO A 46 -12.80 -8.65 1.84
C PRO A 46 -11.59 -9.31 2.51
N GLY A 47 -10.40 -8.88 2.11
CA GLY A 47 -9.13 -9.36 2.66
C GLY A 47 -8.24 -8.24 3.19
N ILE A 48 -7.12 -8.62 3.82
CA ILE A 48 -6.10 -7.68 4.25
C ILE A 48 -5.04 -7.57 3.15
N THR A 49 -5.02 -6.42 2.47
CA THR A 49 -4.04 -6.16 1.40
C THR A 49 -2.61 -6.08 1.92
N ALA A 50 -1.64 -6.37 1.04
CA ALA A 50 -0.22 -6.40 1.40
C ALA A 50 0.32 -5.03 1.88
N ALA A 51 -0.29 -3.93 1.44
CA ALA A 51 0.06 -2.57 1.91
C ALA A 51 -0.18 -2.42 3.42
N ILE A 52 -1.35 -2.85 3.90
CA ILE A 52 -1.71 -2.76 5.33
C ILE A 52 -0.93 -3.81 6.13
N ALA A 53 -0.79 -5.03 5.60
CA ALA A 53 0.04 -6.06 6.22
C ALA A 53 1.51 -5.62 6.36
N ALA A 54 2.04 -4.89 5.39
CA ALA A 54 3.40 -4.36 5.46
C ALA A 54 3.53 -3.20 6.45
N ALA A 55 2.55 -2.28 6.47
CA ALA A 55 2.51 -1.19 7.43
C ALA A 55 2.48 -1.69 8.87
N SER A 56 1.72 -2.75 9.15
CA SER A 56 1.60 -3.32 10.50
C SER A 56 2.89 -3.95 11.00
N VAL A 57 3.65 -4.65 10.14
CA VAL A 57 4.94 -5.23 10.52
C VAL A 57 6.11 -4.23 10.45
N LEU A 58 5.94 -3.11 9.73
CA LEU A 58 6.88 -1.98 9.69
C LEU A 58 6.83 -1.07 10.94
N PRO A 59 5.98 -1.40 11.91
CA PRO A 59 5.09 -0.50 12.66
C PRO A 59 5.03 0.95 12.16
N SER A 60 4.31 1.20 11.06
CA SER A 60 4.03 2.55 10.59
C SER A 60 2.55 2.76 10.30
N GLU A 61 2.06 3.95 10.62
CA GLU A 61 0.85 4.50 10.03
C GLU A 61 1.18 4.96 8.60
N LEU A 62 0.30 4.70 7.62
CA LEU A 62 0.48 5.21 6.25
C LEU A 62 -0.04 6.65 6.08
N THR A 63 -0.80 7.14 7.06
CA THR A 63 -1.44 8.46 7.10
C THR A 63 -1.03 9.22 8.36
N ILE A 64 0.22 9.65 8.41
CA ILE A 64 0.79 10.34 9.58
C ILE A 64 0.15 11.73 9.73
N PRO A 65 -0.45 12.08 10.90
CA PRO A 65 -1.07 13.38 11.12
C PRO A 65 -0.14 14.55 10.76
N LYS A 66 -0.68 15.56 10.05
CA LYS A 66 0.03 16.77 9.59
C LYS A 66 1.17 16.54 8.58
N ILE A 67 1.54 15.29 8.31
CA ILE A 67 2.67 14.93 7.44
C ILE A 67 2.19 14.21 6.18
N SER A 68 1.38 13.15 6.33
CA SER A 68 0.88 12.33 5.24
C SER A 68 -0.62 12.12 5.39
N GLN A 69 -1.41 12.69 4.48
CA GLN A 69 -2.88 12.54 4.48
C GLN A 69 -3.40 11.83 3.23
N SER A 70 -2.48 11.36 2.39
CA SER A 70 -2.77 10.67 1.14
C SER A 70 -1.90 9.43 1.03
N VAL A 71 -2.52 8.31 0.62
CA VAL A 71 -1.81 7.07 0.31
C VAL A 71 -1.99 6.76 -1.17
N ILE A 72 -0.88 6.66 -1.89
CA ILE A 72 -0.87 6.25 -3.30
C ILE A 72 -0.54 4.78 -3.36
N ILE A 73 -1.53 3.97 -3.74
CA ILE A 73 -1.31 2.56 -4.06
C ILE A 73 -1.10 2.46 -5.57
N THR A 74 0.12 2.10 -5.96
CA THR A 74 0.52 2.00 -7.36
C THR A 74 1.33 0.73 -7.61
N ARG A 75 1.74 0.50 -8.86
CA ARG A 75 2.62 -0.60 -9.24
C ARG A 75 3.78 -0.10 -10.07
N ALA A 76 4.90 -0.80 -9.99
CA ALA A 76 5.95 -0.62 -10.99
C ALA A 76 5.54 -1.32 -12.30
N SER A 77 5.98 -0.77 -13.42
CA SER A 77 5.76 -1.40 -14.73
C SER A 77 7.05 -1.58 -15.51
N LEU A 78 7.24 -2.81 -16.02
CA LEU A 78 8.27 -3.12 -17.00
C LEU A 78 7.69 -3.29 -18.40
N ARG A 79 6.77 -4.24 -18.58
CA ARG A 79 6.25 -4.66 -19.90
C ARG A 79 4.80 -4.28 -20.14
N VAL A 80 3.99 -4.25 -19.08
CA VAL A 80 2.54 -4.02 -19.17
C VAL A 80 2.25 -2.52 -19.04
N PRO A 81 1.79 -1.83 -20.09
CA PRO A 81 1.51 -0.40 -20.03
C PRO A 81 0.68 -0.03 -18.80
N MET A 82 0.99 1.12 -18.23
CA MET A 82 0.24 1.72 -17.13
C MET A 82 -0.09 3.14 -17.55
N LYS A 83 -1.31 3.60 -17.24
CA LYS A 83 -1.62 5.02 -17.34
C LYS A 83 -0.85 5.73 -16.23
N GLY A 84 0.05 6.64 -16.58
CA GLY A 84 0.99 7.26 -15.64
C GLY A 84 2.19 6.36 -15.29
N SER A 85 3.07 6.87 -14.45
CA SER A 85 4.32 6.23 -14.06
C SER A 85 4.74 6.63 -12.66
N LEU A 86 5.72 5.93 -12.08
CA LEU A 86 6.26 6.30 -10.77
C LEU A 86 6.91 7.69 -10.79
N ARG A 87 7.47 8.08 -11.94
CA ARG A 87 7.97 9.44 -12.18
C ARG A 87 6.85 10.47 -12.05
N ASP A 88 5.70 10.20 -12.66
CA ASP A 88 4.55 11.12 -12.60
C ASP A 88 4.01 11.24 -11.18
N TYR A 89 4.02 10.15 -10.40
CA TYR A 89 3.46 10.13 -9.04
C TYR A 89 4.44 10.61 -7.94
N ALA A 90 5.73 10.73 -8.27
CA ALA A 90 6.77 11.13 -7.32
C ALA A 90 6.48 12.48 -6.64
N HIS A 91 5.92 13.46 -7.37
CA HIS A 91 5.64 14.78 -6.82
C HIS A 91 4.70 14.74 -5.61
N HIS A 92 3.72 13.83 -5.58
CA HIS A 92 2.84 13.67 -4.43
C HIS A 92 3.58 13.22 -3.16
N VAL A 93 4.65 12.42 -3.31
CA VAL A 93 5.49 12.04 -2.16
C VAL A 93 6.24 13.24 -1.62
N LYS A 94 6.66 14.18 -2.48
CA LYS A 94 7.24 15.47 -2.04
C LYS A 94 6.23 16.30 -1.24
N GLU A 95 4.96 16.25 -1.64
CA GLU A 95 3.85 16.88 -0.93
C GLU A 95 3.41 16.13 0.33
N GLY A 96 4.10 15.04 0.68
CA GLY A 96 3.90 14.29 1.93
C GLY A 96 3.09 13.00 1.77
N ALA A 97 2.62 12.64 0.57
CA ALA A 97 1.90 11.38 0.36
C ALA A 97 2.80 10.16 0.64
N THR A 98 2.21 9.13 1.21
CA THR A 98 2.86 7.82 1.31
C THR A 98 2.61 7.03 0.04
N MET A 99 3.65 6.57 -0.64
CA MET A 99 3.49 5.73 -1.83
C MET A 99 3.78 4.27 -1.49
N VAL A 100 2.86 3.38 -1.83
CA VAL A 100 3.02 1.92 -1.71
C VAL A 100 3.03 1.31 -3.11
N ILE A 101 4.17 0.73 -3.48
CA ILE A 101 4.43 0.21 -4.82
C ILE A 101 4.40 -1.32 -4.79
N TYR A 102 3.48 -1.88 -5.57
CA TYR A 102 3.36 -3.30 -5.86
C TYR A 102 4.22 -3.69 -7.07
N THR A 103 4.52 -4.99 -7.16
CA THR A 103 5.18 -5.61 -8.33
C THR A 103 6.46 -4.90 -8.79
N GLY A 104 7.23 -4.29 -7.88
CA GLY A 104 8.38 -3.45 -8.25
C GLY A 104 9.76 -3.95 -7.83
N VAL A 105 9.86 -4.87 -6.86
CA VAL A 105 11.17 -5.19 -6.25
C VAL A 105 12.18 -5.84 -7.21
N HIS A 106 11.70 -6.64 -8.18
CA HIS A 106 12.57 -7.26 -9.19
C HIS A 106 13.18 -6.24 -10.15
N ILE A 107 12.62 -5.04 -10.23
CA ILE A 107 13.09 -3.90 -11.04
C ILE A 107 13.36 -2.69 -10.15
N ILE A 108 13.81 -2.92 -8.91
CA ILE A 108 13.99 -1.85 -7.91
C ILE A 108 14.88 -0.72 -8.40
N GLU A 109 15.90 -1.01 -9.23
CA GLU A 109 16.74 0.02 -9.86
C GLU A 109 15.89 1.00 -10.68
N LYS A 110 15.09 0.47 -11.61
CA LYS A 110 14.17 1.29 -12.43
C LYS A 110 13.14 2.03 -11.58
N VAL A 111 12.64 1.40 -10.50
CA VAL A 111 11.70 2.05 -9.56
C VAL A 111 12.36 3.29 -8.95
N ILE A 112 13.57 3.14 -8.42
CA ILE A 112 14.31 4.22 -7.80
C ILE A 112 14.70 5.30 -8.83
N ASP A 113 15.13 4.91 -10.03
CA ASP A 113 15.46 5.86 -11.09
C ASP A 113 14.25 6.70 -11.50
N GLN A 114 13.07 6.09 -11.69
CA GLN A 114 11.85 6.83 -11.99
C GLN A 114 11.45 7.79 -10.88
N LEU A 115 11.59 7.38 -9.62
CA LEU A 115 11.31 8.24 -8.47
C LEU A 115 12.29 9.43 -8.40
N ARG A 116 13.58 9.21 -8.69
CA ARG A 116 14.58 10.28 -8.82
C ARG A 116 14.30 11.21 -10.00
N GLU A 117 13.91 10.67 -11.16
CA GLU A 117 13.51 11.47 -12.32
C GLU A 117 12.25 12.32 -12.04
N GLY A 118 11.36 11.83 -11.17
CA GLY A 118 10.25 12.59 -10.61
C GLY A 118 10.68 13.61 -9.53
N GLY A 119 11.98 13.61 -9.23
CA GLY A 119 12.69 14.57 -8.41
C GLY A 119 12.74 14.24 -6.93
N LEU A 120 12.47 13.01 -6.51
CA LEU A 120 12.69 12.62 -5.10
C LEU A 120 14.19 12.64 -4.78
N ASP A 121 14.53 13.26 -3.66
CA ASP A 121 15.90 13.29 -3.13
C ASP A 121 16.36 11.93 -2.61
N ASP A 122 17.67 11.70 -2.65
CA ASP A 122 18.30 10.47 -2.16
C ASP A 122 18.07 10.21 -0.66
N SER A 123 17.69 11.24 0.10
CA SER A 123 17.37 11.15 1.53
C SER A 123 15.95 10.63 1.79
N VAL A 124 15.06 10.60 0.79
CA VAL A 124 13.67 10.18 0.99
C VAL A 124 13.62 8.74 1.50
N PRO A 125 12.94 8.46 2.63
CA PRO A 125 12.92 7.13 3.22
C PRO A 125 12.21 6.10 2.32
N VAL A 126 12.74 4.89 2.31
CA VAL A 126 12.18 3.73 1.61
C VAL A 126 12.26 2.49 2.50
N ALA A 127 11.19 1.70 2.53
CA ALA A 127 11.15 0.41 3.18
C ALA A 127 10.67 -0.65 2.19
N VAL A 128 11.36 -1.78 2.11
CA VAL A 128 10.92 -2.96 1.37
C VAL A 128 10.52 -4.02 2.36
N VAL A 129 9.24 -4.37 2.36
CA VAL A 129 8.70 -5.41 3.24
C VAL A 129 8.48 -6.67 2.41
N TYR A 130 9.34 -7.66 2.62
CA TYR A 130 9.30 -8.95 1.97
C TYR A 130 8.47 -9.93 2.79
N ARG A 131 7.47 -10.55 2.14
CA ARG A 131 6.57 -11.54 2.71
C ARG A 131 5.99 -11.10 4.05
N ALA A 132 5.43 -9.90 4.07
CA ALA A 132 4.79 -9.35 5.27
C ALA A 132 3.89 -10.42 5.92
N THR A 133 4.01 -10.61 7.24
CA THR A 133 3.28 -11.59 8.07
C THR A 133 3.66 -13.07 7.90
N TRP A 134 4.57 -13.41 6.98
CA TRP A 134 5.07 -14.79 6.86
C TRP A 134 6.14 -15.05 7.92
N THR A 135 6.38 -16.32 8.26
CA THR A 135 7.41 -16.72 9.23
C THR A 135 8.83 -16.29 8.82
N ASN A 136 9.08 -16.16 7.52
CA ASN A 136 10.37 -15.73 6.97
C ASN A 136 10.35 -14.29 6.42
N GLN A 137 9.48 -13.43 6.97
CA GLN A 137 9.42 -12.02 6.58
C GLN A 137 10.77 -11.32 6.76
N LYS A 138 11.02 -10.31 5.93
CA LYS A 138 12.17 -9.41 6.09
C LYS A 138 11.75 -7.97 5.85
N ILE A 139 12.34 -7.04 6.58
CA ILE A 139 12.13 -5.60 6.42
C ILE A 139 13.48 -4.97 6.14
N VAL A 140 13.60 -4.36 4.97
CA VAL A 140 14.80 -3.63 4.56
C VAL A 140 14.48 -2.15 4.56
N LYS A 141 15.07 -1.40 5.50
CA LYS A 141 14.93 0.06 5.59
C LYS A 141 16.13 0.78 4.98
N GLY A 142 15.86 1.88 4.30
CA GLY A 142 16.87 2.70 3.66
C GLY A 142 16.28 3.98 3.12
N THR A 143 16.92 4.52 2.09
CA THR A 143 16.47 5.70 1.37
C THR A 143 16.54 5.45 -0.13
N ILE A 144 16.03 6.39 -0.92
CA ILE A 144 16.21 6.41 -2.38
C ILE A 144 17.68 6.17 -2.77
N GLY A 145 18.64 6.73 -2.03
CA GLY A 145 20.07 6.59 -2.28
C GLY A 145 20.66 5.19 -2.06
N ASP A 146 20.14 4.38 -1.12
CA ASP A 146 20.81 3.15 -0.69
C ASP A 146 19.97 1.85 -0.77
N ILE A 147 18.65 1.97 -0.96
CA ILE A 147 17.74 0.83 -0.81
C ILE A 147 18.00 -0.28 -1.83
N VAL A 148 18.42 0.07 -3.05
CA VAL A 148 18.76 -0.90 -4.11
C VAL A 148 19.82 -1.89 -3.63
N GLN A 149 20.92 -1.38 -3.05
CA GLN A 149 22.03 -2.20 -2.60
C GLN A 149 21.61 -3.10 -1.43
N LYS A 150 20.85 -2.55 -0.48
CA LYS A 150 20.34 -3.29 0.68
C LYS A 150 19.39 -4.43 0.28
N VAL A 151 18.48 -4.18 -0.66
CA VAL A 151 17.54 -5.20 -1.19
C VAL A 151 18.28 -6.30 -1.94
N LYS A 152 19.28 -5.94 -2.78
CA LYS A 152 20.11 -6.92 -3.50
C LYS A 152 20.91 -7.81 -2.56
N LYS A 153 21.48 -7.25 -1.49
CA LYS A 153 22.19 -8.02 -0.45
C LYS A 153 21.31 -9.09 0.20
N GLU A 154 20.04 -8.76 0.44
CA GLU A 154 19.06 -9.69 1.02
C GLU A 154 18.48 -10.71 0.02
N LYS A 155 18.84 -10.58 -1.27
CA LYS A 155 18.36 -11.44 -2.38
C LYS A 155 16.84 -11.46 -2.48
N ILE A 156 16.19 -10.30 -2.32
CA ILE A 156 14.73 -10.15 -2.44
C ILE A 156 14.39 -9.73 -3.87
N TYR A 157 13.56 -10.54 -4.55
CA TYR A 157 13.18 -10.33 -5.96
C TYR A 157 11.69 -10.53 -6.24
N ARG A 158 10.86 -10.85 -5.24
CA ARG A 158 9.40 -11.03 -5.37
C ARG A 158 8.73 -10.90 -4.01
N ASP A 159 7.40 -11.05 -3.98
CA ASP A 159 6.58 -11.15 -2.77
C ASP A 159 6.81 -10.00 -1.77
N SER A 160 6.99 -8.78 -2.28
CA SER A 160 7.25 -7.61 -1.45
C SER A 160 6.50 -6.39 -1.92
N VAL A 161 6.25 -5.48 -0.97
CA VAL A 161 5.79 -4.12 -1.25
C VAL A 161 6.89 -3.14 -0.88
N ILE A 162 6.98 -2.05 -1.64
CA ILE A 162 7.92 -0.95 -1.40
C ILE A 162 7.11 0.23 -0.87
N ILE A 163 7.46 0.75 0.30
CA ILE A 163 6.85 1.93 0.90
C ILE A 163 7.85 3.07 0.76
N VAL A 164 7.41 4.21 0.23
CA VAL A 164 8.23 5.40 -0.04
C VAL A 164 7.58 6.61 0.64
N GLY A 165 8.41 7.46 1.26
CA GLY A 165 7.98 8.63 2.02
C GLY A 165 8.19 8.44 3.53
N ILE A 166 7.76 9.41 4.33
CA ILE A 166 8.03 9.42 5.79
C ILE A 166 7.53 8.15 6.49
N SER A 167 6.42 7.55 6.04
CA SER A 167 5.90 6.27 6.56
C SER A 167 6.84 5.07 6.38
N ALA A 168 7.88 5.17 5.56
CA ALA A 168 8.93 4.15 5.53
C ALA A 168 9.87 4.21 6.75
N ASN A 169 9.96 5.39 7.38
CA ASN A 169 10.73 5.62 8.61
C ASN A 169 10.08 6.74 9.47
N PRO A 170 8.98 6.43 10.17
CA PRO A 170 8.22 7.44 10.93
C PRO A 170 8.99 8.02 12.13
N ASP A 171 10.08 7.37 12.58
CA ASP A 171 10.91 7.85 13.68
C ASP A 171 11.53 9.23 13.40
N ILE A 172 11.67 9.62 12.12
CA ILE A 172 12.15 10.94 11.70
C ILE A 172 11.28 12.07 12.25
N VAL A 173 9.97 11.83 12.40
CA VAL A 173 8.98 12.85 12.80
C VAL A 173 8.35 12.55 14.17
N LYS A 174 8.95 11.64 14.95
CA LYS A 174 8.38 11.11 16.20
C LYS A 174 7.91 12.16 17.21
N ASN A 175 8.59 13.31 17.27
CA ASN A 175 8.28 14.38 18.23
C ASN A 175 7.47 15.53 17.60
N GLU A 176 7.17 15.45 16.31
CA GLU A 176 6.46 16.49 15.55
C GLU A 176 4.97 16.16 15.37
N VAL A 177 4.62 14.88 15.58
CA VAL A 177 3.31 14.33 15.24
C VAL A 177 2.51 14.06 16.52
N ARG A 178 1.31 14.63 16.58
CA ARG A 178 0.30 14.31 17.60
C ARG A 178 -1.07 14.27 16.95
N SER A 179 -1.77 13.15 17.09
CA SER A 179 -3.16 13.02 16.64
C SER A 179 -4.10 13.81 17.55
N SER A 180 -5.04 14.52 16.95
CA SER A 180 -6.11 15.23 17.67
C SER A 180 -7.07 14.27 18.39
N VAL A 181 -7.10 12.98 18.02
CA VAL A 181 -7.91 11.94 18.71
C VAL A 181 -7.59 11.88 20.21
N TYR A 182 -6.33 12.08 20.58
CA TYR A 182 -5.85 12.08 21.97
C TYR A 182 -5.57 13.48 22.51
N ASP A 183 -5.95 14.53 21.79
CA ASP A 183 -5.85 15.89 22.29
C ASP A 183 -7.05 16.16 23.22
N PRO A 184 -6.83 16.42 24.53
CA PRO A 184 -7.91 16.70 25.48
C PRO A 184 -8.74 17.94 25.10
N SER A 185 -8.15 18.87 24.33
CA SER A 185 -8.80 20.10 23.87
C SER A 185 -9.56 19.95 22.55
N HIS A 186 -9.39 18.82 21.84
CA HIS A 186 -10.07 18.59 20.57
C HIS A 186 -11.55 18.22 20.80
N ASN A 187 -12.42 18.95 20.11
CA ASN A 187 -13.85 18.65 20.08
C ASN A 187 -14.11 17.49 19.12
N HIS A 188 -14.89 16.51 19.57
CA HIS A 188 -15.44 15.45 18.74
C HIS A 188 -16.84 15.06 19.26
N SER A 189 -17.51 14.14 18.59
CA SER A 189 -18.89 13.73 18.91
C SER A 189 -19.13 13.28 20.35
N TYR A 190 -18.09 12.82 21.06
CA TYR A 190 -18.14 12.40 22.47
C TYR A 190 -17.51 13.42 23.44
N ARG A 191 -16.99 14.55 22.94
CA ARG A 191 -16.48 15.68 23.71
C ARG A 191 -16.83 17.00 23.00
N PRO A 192 -18.11 17.43 23.05
CA PRO A 192 -18.51 18.70 22.48
C PRO A 192 -17.89 19.86 23.27
N TRP A 193 -17.72 21.00 22.59
CA TRP A 193 -17.39 22.27 23.23
C TRP A 193 -18.44 22.54 24.31
N LYS A 194 -18.00 22.82 25.54
CA LYS A 194 -18.89 23.43 26.53
C LYS A 194 -19.19 24.83 25.98
N VAL A 195 -20.41 25.02 25.48
CA VAL A 195 -20.92 26.36 25.20
C VAL A 195 -20.81 27.11 26.52
N LYS A 196 -20.07 28.23 26.54
CA LYS A 196 -20.16 29.14 27.68
C LYS A 196 -21.58 29.66 27.67
N GLU A 197 -22.35 29.38 28.71
CA GLU A 197 -23.58 30.13 28.98
C GLU A 197 -23.13 31.57 29.23
N ASP A 198 -23.55 32.48 28.35
CA ASP A 198 -23.35 33.91 28.55
C ASP A 198 -24.29 34.35 29.69
N ASP A 199 -23.73 34.99 30.73
CA ASP A 199 -24.45 35.60 31.86
C ASP A 199 -25.31 36.82 31.43
#